data_AF-A0AAW4BH92-F1
#
_entry.id   AF-A0AAW4BH92-F1
#
_cell.length_a   1.000
_cell.length_b   1.000
_cell.length_c   1.000
_cell.angle_alpha   90.00
_cell.angle_beta   90.00
_cell.angle_gamma   90.00
#
_symmetry.space_group_name_H-M   'P 1'
#
loop_
_entity.id
_entity.type
_entity.pdbx_description
1 polymer ?
#
loop_
_entity_poly.entity_id
_entity_poly.type
_entity_poly.pdbx_seq_one_letter_code
_entity_poly.pdbx_strand_id
1 'polypeptide(L)'
;MNIPDYFEQLTIFINAYYIKLKLKWMLYSLLFAYKTASYLLNDIGFTQIIILTFNALPDELRFYAFLFKIPQAINIIFTGFTT
;
A
#
# COMPACT_ATOMS: atom_id res chain seq x y z
N MET A 1 49.52 -0.34 -12.65
CA MET A 1 48.12 -0.77 -12.45
C MET A 1 47.78 -0.58 -10.99
N ASN A 2 46.89 0.37 -10.67
CA ASN A 2 46.60 0.76 -9.29
C ASN A 2 45.46 -0.12 -8.77
N ILE A 3 45.82 -1.16 -8.03
CA ILE A 3 44.92 -2.14 -7.39
C ILE A 3 43.75 -1.47 -6.63
N PRO A 4 43.91 -0.31 -5.94
CA PRO A 4 42.82 0.34 -5.20
C PRO A 4 41.62 0.77 -6.06
N ASP A 5 41.88 1.20 -7.30
CA ASP A 5 40.89 1.80 -8.20
C ASP A 5 39.86 0.76 -8.72
N TYR A 6 40.32 -0.49 -8.87
CA TYR A 6 39.45 -1.62 -9.24
C TYR A 6 38.51 -2.05 -8.10
N PHE A 7 38.96 -1.96 -6.85
CA PHE A 7 38.12 -2.26 -5.70
C PHE A 7 37.04 -1.18 -5.50
N GLU A 8 37.38 0.09 -5.75
CA GLU A 8 36.43 1.19 -5.73
C GLU A 8 35.32 0.99 -6.79
N GLN A 9 35.68 0.71 -8.05
CA GLN A 9 34.70 0.39 -9.09
C GLN A 9 33.83 -0.83 -8.76
N LEU A 10 34.41 -1.89 -8.18
CA LEU A 10 33.66 -3.09 -7.80
C LEU A 10 32.65 -2.79 -6.68
N THR A 11 33.02 -2.00 -5.68
CA THR A 11 32.07 -1.57 -4.63
C THR A 11 30.96 -0.67 -5.16
N ILE A 12 31.25 0.22 -6.11
CA ILE A 12 30.23 1.03 -6.79
C ILE A 12 29.27 0.13 -7.59
N PHE A 13 29.79 -0.87 -8.30
CA PHE A 13 28.98 -1.81 -9.06
C PHE A 13 28.05 -2.65 -8.17
N ILE A 14 28.56 -3.16 -7.05
CA ILE A 14 27.76 -3.92 -6.07
C ILE A 14 26.67 -3.04 -5.47
N ASN A 15 27.00 -1.79 -5.09
CA ASN A 15 26.01 -0.84 -4.58
C ASN A 15 24.91 -0.52 -5.61
N ALA A 16 25.29 -0.29 -6.87
CA ALA A 16 24.32 -0.05 -7.94
C ALA A 16 23.40 -1.25 -8.15
N TYR A 17 23.93 -2.48 -8.09
CA TYR A 17 23.13 -3.70 -8.19
C TYR A 17 22.18 -3.86 -6.99
N TYR A 18 22.66 -3.57 -5.77
CA TYR A 18 21.87 -3.61 -4.55
C TYR A 18 20.68 -2.64 -4.60
N ILE A 19 20.89 -1.40 -5.06
CA ILE A 19 19.81 -0.42 -5.22
C ILE A 19 18.77 -0.90 -6.24
N LYS A 20 19.21 -1.47 -7.38
CA LYS A 20 18.30 -2.05 -8.38
C LYS A 20 17.47 -3.19 -7.80
N LEU A 21 18.09 -4.07 -7.01
CA LEU A 21 17.40 -5.19 -6.38
C LEU A 21 16.38 -4.70 -5.35
N LYS A 22 16.74 -3.72 -4.53
CA LYS A 22 15.83 -3.08 -3.55
C LYS A 22 14.61 -2.47 -4.23
N LEU A 23 14.81 -1.74 -5.34
CA LEU A 23 13.72 -1.17 -6.14
C LEU A 23 12.80 -2.24 -6.71
N LYS A 24 13.35 -3.33 -7.27
CA LYS A 24 12.55 -4.45 -7.76
C LYS A 24 11.73 -5.09 -6.64
N TRP A 25 12.32 -5.26 -5.46
CA TRP A 25 11.62 -5.78 -4.29
C TRP A 25 10.47 -4.87 -3.84
N MET A 26 10.69 -3.56 -3.81
CA MET A 26 9.63 -2.58 -3.50
C MET A 26 8.47 -2.66 -4.50
N LEU A 27 8.77 -2.74 -5.80
CA LEU A 27 7.75 -2.91 -6.83
C LEU A 27 6.97 -4.22 -6.67
N TYR A 28 7.68 -5.31 -6.36
CA TYR A 28 7.04 -6.61 -6.15
C TYR A 28 6.13 -6.60 -4.92
N SER A 29 6.60 -6.01 -3.81
CA SER A 29 5.80 -5.82 -2.60
C SER A 29 4.56 -4.97 -2.86
N LEU A 30 4.69 -3.92 -3.67
CA LEU A 30 3.56 -3.06 -4.04
C LEU A 30 2.53 -3.81 -4.89
N LEU A 31 2.99 -4.60 -5.86
CA LEU A 31 2.12 -5.42 -6.69
C LEU A 31 1.40 -6.50 -5.87
N PHE A 32 2.09 -7.09 -4.89
CA PHE A 32 1.51 -8.06 -3.98
C PHE A 32 0.45 -7.39 -3.08
N ALA A 33 0.77 -6.25 -2.46
CA ALA A 33 -0.18 -5.48 -1.67
C ALA A 33 -1.42 -5.06 -2.48
N TYR A 34 -1.24 -4.66 -3.75
CA TYR A 34 -2.33 -4.36 -4.66
C TYR A 34 -3.22 -5.58 -4.91
N LYS A 35 -2.63 -6.74 -5.23
CA LYS A 35 -3.38 -7.98 -5.44
C LYS A 35 -4.13 -8.43 -4.18
N THR A 36 -3.49 -8.32 -3.02
CA THR A 36 -4.13 -8.60 -1.73
C THR A 36 -5.27 -7.61 -1.47
N ALA A 37 -5.09 -6.32 -1.73
CA ALA A 37 -6.16 -5.34 -1.59
C ALA A 37 -7.33 -5.63 -2.53
N SER A 38 -7.08 -5.96 -3.81
CA SER A 38 -8.12 -6.37 -4.76
C SER A 38 -8.82 -7.66 -4.34
N TYR A 39 -8.06 -8.64 -3.84
CA TYR A 39 -8.62 -9.89 -3.32
C TYR A 39 -9.53 -9.62 -2.11
N LEU A 40 -9.05 -8.85 -1.13
CA LEU A 40 -9.84 -8.47 0.06
C LEU A 40 -11.07 -7.65 -0.34
N LEU A 41 -10.95 -6.72 -1.29
CA LEU A 41 -12.11 -5.96 -1.78
C LEU A 41 -13.18 -6.87 -2.40
N ASN A 42 -12.77 -7.87 -3.16
CA ASN A 42 -13.66 -8.82 -3.83
C ASN A 42 -14.25 -9.87 -2.86
N ASP A 43 -13.49 -10.32 -1.86
CA ASP A 43 -13.84 -11.45 -1.00
C ASP A 43 -14.55 -11.01 0.29
N ILE A 44 -14.10 -9.92 0.92
CA ILE A 44 -14.72 -9.34 2.13
C ILE A 44 -15.87 -8.39 1.77
N GLY A 45 -15.84 -7.82 0.56
CA GLY A 45 -16.74 -6.76 0.13
C GLY A 45 -16.31 -5.41 0.71
N PHE A 46 -16.20 -4.41 -0.16
CA PHE A 46 -15.77 -3.04 0.17
C PHE A 46 -16.49 -2.45 1.41
N THR A 47 -17.79 -2.73 1.55
CA THR A 47 -18.63 -2.29 2.68
C THR A 47 -18.12 -2.81 4.03
N GLN A 48 -17.69 -4.06 4.13
CA GLN A 48 -17.19 -4.62 5.38
C GLN A 48 -15.82 -4.04 5.75
N ILE A 49 -14.95 -3.76 4.77
CA ILE A 49 -13.64 -3.12 5.00
C ILE A 49 -13.81 -1.71 5.54
N ILE A 50 -14.74 -0.92 4.97
CA ILE A 50 -15.07 0.40 5.49
C ILE A 50 -15.53 0.27 6.96
N ILE A 51 -16.48 -0.62 7.24
CA ILE A 51 -17.02 -0.79 8.59
C ILE A 51 -15.92 -1.22 9.58
N LEU A 52 -15.05 -2.15 9.21
CA LEU A 52 -13.92 -2.59 10.06
C LEU A 52 -12.92 -1.47 10.31
N THR A 53 -12.61 -0.66 9.29
CA THR A 53 -11.69 0.48 9.40
C THR A 53 -12.25 1.57 10.31
N PHE A 54 -13.54 1.90 10.18
CA PHE A 54 -14.20 2.88 11.04
C PHE A 54 -14.44 2.34 12.45
N ASN A 55 -14.62 1.03 12.63
CA ASN A 55 -14.73 0.42 13.95
C ASN A 55 -13.39 0.36 14.70
N ALA A 56 -12.27 0.31 13.98
CA ALA A 56 -10.92 0.33 14.55
C ALA A 56 -10.45 1.75 14.97
N LEU A 57 -11.21 2.80 14.64
CA LEU A 57 -10.91 4.15 15.09
C LEU A 57 -11.20 4.33 16.59
N PRO A 58 -10.41 5.17 17.30
CA PRO A 58 -10.72 5.60 18.68
C PRO A 58 -12.12 6.19 18.77
N ASP A 59 -12.80 5.97 19.90
CA ASP A 59 -14.23 6.27 20.07
C ASP A 59 -14.64 7.70 19.67
N GLU A 60 -13.79 8.69 19.95
CA GLU A 60 -14.02 10.09 19.60
C GLU A 60 -14.02 10.30 18.08
N LEU A 61 -12.99 9.82 17.38
CA LEU A 61 -12.87 9.95 15.92
C LEU A 61 -13.96 9.14 15.20
N ARG A 62 -14.33 8.00 15.77
CA ARG A 62 -15.43 7.16 15.28
C ARG A 62 -16.76 7.90 15.38
N PHE A 63 -17.05 8.53 16.53
CA PHE A 63 -18.26 9.34 16.71
C PHE A 63 -18.38 10.45 15.66
N TYR A 64 -17.32 11.23 15.45
CA TYR A 64 -17.32 12.27 14.42
C TYR A 64 -17.48 11.70 13.01
N ALA A 65 -16.76 10.61 12.69
CA ALA A 65 -16.88 9.97 11.39
C ALA A 65 -18.29 9.46 11.06
N PHE A 66 -18.99 8.90 12.06
CA PHE A 66 -20.39 8.50 11.89
C PHE A 66 -21.34 9.69 11.79
N LEU A 67 -21.09 10.76 12.56
CA LEU A 67 -21.91 11.98 12.53
C LEU A 67 -21.83 12.69 11.16
N PHE A 68 -20.64 12.72 10.55
CA PHE A 68 -20.43 13.24 9.20
C PHE A 68 -20.84 12.26 8.08
N LYS A 69 -21.39 11.08 8.42
CA LYS A 69 -21.79 10.04 7.47
C LYS A 69 -20.67 9.62 6.49
N ILE A 70 -19.42 9.74 6.90
CA ILE A 70 -18.25 9.41 6.07
C ILE A 70 -18.30 7.97 5.55
N PRO A 71 -18.66 6.95 6.36
CA PRO A 71 -18.78 5.58 5.88
C PRO A 71 -19.81 5.42 4.74
N GLN A 72 -20.93 6.16 4.83
CA GLN A 72 -22.02 6.11 3.85
C GLN A 72 -21.64 6.86 2.57
N ALA A 73 -20.97 8.00 2.68
CA ALA A 73 -20.48 8.78 1.54
C ALA A 73 -19.44 8.01 0.71
N ILE A 74 -18.48 7.34 1.37
CA ILE A 74 -17.48 6.50 0.69
C ILE A 74 -18.17 5.34 -0.05
N ASN A 75 -19.17 4.71 0.59
CA ASN A 75 -19.91 3.61 -0.04
C ASN A 75 -20.63 4.06 -1.34
N ILE A 76 -21.31 5.22 -1.32
CA ILE A 76 -22.02 5.78 -2.47
C ILE A 76 -21.06 6.12 -3.61
N ILE A 77 -19.93 6.76 -3.30
CA ILE A 77 -18.91 7.13 -4.29
C ILE A 77 -18.39 5.88 -5.01
N PHE A 78 -18.04 4.84 -4.26
CA PHE A 78 -17.50 3.63 -4.84
C PHE A 78 -18.53 2.79 -5.59
N THR A 79 -19.76 2.66 -5.09
CA THR A 79 -20.83 2.03 -5.89
C THR A 79 -21.06 2.78 -7.20
N GLY A 80 -21.00 4.12 -7.17
CA GLY A 80 -21.05 4.96 -8.36
C GLY A 80 -19.87 4.80 -9.32
N PHE A 81 -18.70 4.34 -8.86
CA PHE A 81 -17.55 4.03 -9.72
C PHE A 81 -17.56 2.60 -10.28
N THR A 82 -18.32 1.69 -9.66
CA THR A 82 -18.43 0.29 -10.09
C THR A 82 -19.65 -0.01 -10.98
N THR A 83 -20.57 0.95 -11.13
CA THR A 83 -21.73 0.86 -12.03
C THR A 83 -21.46 1.61 -13.32
#